data_AF-A0A1C6SYK5-F1
#
_entry.id   AF-A0A1C6SYK5-F1
#
_cell.length_a   1.000
_cell.length_b   1.000
_cell.length_c   1.000
_cell.angle_alpha   90.00
_cell.angle_beta   90.00
_cell.angle_gamma   90.00
#
_symmetry.space_group_name_H-M   'P 1'
#
loop_
_entity.id
_entity.type
_entity.pdbx_description
1 polymer ?
#
loop_
_entity_poly.entity_id
_entity_poly.type
_entity_poly.pdbx_seq_one_letter_code
_entity_poly.pdbx_strand_id
1 'polypeptide(L)'
;MRHTGNQPGLSADYLTMTCDDVRAALSARLDGEDPGTPPATLDAHTLTCAGCRSWLARAEQVTRLVRVQSVAVPDLTASVLAAVAADEQAARTAARAAVRARRQVLRVAVAVAAAAQFAIALPILLAGLGVDVDPHTSREMASFDVALAVGFALAAYRPERAQAFVPVAFVLAVCLAGTSAVDIANSTTALVHEIGHLAAVVQAGLLWALGRTSRQLDPPVAAPAVAGPR
;
A
#
# COMPACT_ATOMS: atom_id res chain seq x y z
N MET A 1 -62.75 29.54 9.70
CA MET A 1 -63.59 29.50 8.48
C MET A 1 -62.64 29.49 7.29
N ARG A 2 -62.17 28.31 6.85
CA ARG A 2 -62.59 27.61 5.60
C ARG A 2 -62.76 28.53 4.38
N HIS A 3 -61.71 28.62 3.57
CA HIS A 3 -61.81 28.71 2.11
C HIS A 3 -61.00 27.52 1.57
N THR A 4 -61.61 26.33 1.47
CA THR A 4 -61.99 25.71 0.18
C THR A 4 -61.02 26.05 -0.93
N GLY A 5 -60.10 25.11 -1.17
CA GLY A 5 -59.33 25.03 -2.40
C GLY A 5 -60.24 24.98 -3.61
N ASN A 6 -59.79 25.66 -4.66
CA ASN A 6 -60.40 25.64 -5.98
C ASN A 6 -59.33 25.18 -6.98
N GLN A 7 -59.12 23.87 -7.05
CA GLN A 7 -58.64 23.23 -8.27
C GLN A 7 -59.76 22.28 -8.70
N PRO A 8 -60.21 22.36 -9.95
CA PRO A 8 -59.47 21.67 -11.00
C PRO A 8 -59.43 22.39 -12.35
N GLY A 9 -58.26 22.35 -12.98
CA GLY A 9 -58.06 22.56 -14.40
C GLY A 9 -56.77 21.83 -14.78
N LEU A 10 -56.90 20.76 -15.55
CA LEU A 10 -55.84 19.83 -15.93
C LEU A 10 -54.57 20.53 -16.42
N SER A 11 -53.45 20.01 -15.94
CA SER A 11 -52.07 20.34 -16.27
C SER A 11 -51.82 20.53 -17.77
N ALA A 12 -51.55 21.78 -18.15
CA ALA A 12 -50.71 22.11 -19.29
C ALA A 12 -49.43 22.87 -18.85
N ASP A 13 -49.12 22.85 -17.55
CA ASP A 13 -48.04 23.66 -16.95
C ASP A 13 -46.62 23.16 -17.25
N TYR A 14 -46.45 22.07 -18.00
CA TYR A 14 -45.15 21.55 -18.43
C TYR A 14 -44.68 22.07 -19.80
N LEU A 15 -45.46 22.95 -20.47
CA LEU A 15 -45.12 23.45 -21.81
C LEU A 15 -44.82 24.95 -21.88
N THR A 16 -44.92 25.69 -20.78
CA THR A 16 -44.61 27.13 -20.77
C THR A 16 -43.54 27.43 -19.74
N MET A 17 -42.34 27.72 -20.23
CA MET A 17 -41.19 28.16 -19.43
C MET A 17 -41.58 29.33 -18.52
N THR A 18 -41.41 29.18 -17.20
CA THR A 18 -41.78 30.22 -16.24
C THR A 18 -40.68 31.29 -16.13
N CYS A 19 -41.01 32.47 -15.60
CA CYS A 19 -40.00 33.50 -15.35
C CYS A 19 -38.92 33.04 -14.37
N ASP A 20 -39.22 32.12 -13.46
CA ASP A 20 -38.24 31.60 -12.51
C ASP A 20 -37.28 30.62 -13.18
N ASP A 21 -37.77 29.77 -14.09
CA ASP A 21 -36.91 28.92 -14.93
C ASP A 21 -35.97 29.75 -15.81
N VAL A 22 -36.48 30.86 -16.37
CA VAL A 22 -35.68 31.79 -17.18
C VAL A 22 -34.60 32.45 -16.33
N ARG A 23 -34.92 32.90 -15.12
CA ARG A 23 -33.94 33.52 -14.23
C ARG A 23 -32.86 32.52 -13.78
N ALA A 24 -33.24 31.28 -13.47
CA ALA A 24 -32.30 30.23 -13.14
C ALA A 24 -31.34 29.94 -14.30
N ALA A 25 -31.88 29.76 -15.52
CA ALA A 25 -31.08 29.55 -16.73
C ALA A 25 -30.17 30.75 -17.06
N LEU A 26 -30.66 31.99 -16.88
CA LEU A 26 -29.85 33.19 -17.05
C LEU A 26 -28.75 33.32 -15.99
N SER A 27 -28.99 32.86 -14.76
CA SER A 27 -27.96 32.80 -13.70
C SER A 27 -26.85 31.83 -14.07
N ALA A 28 -27.21 30.59 -14.46
CA ALA A 28 -26.24 29.60 -14.92
C ALA A 28 -25.37 30.14 -16.08
N ARG A 29 -25.99 30.87 -17.02
CA ARG A 29 -25.27 31.55 -18.11
C ARG A 29 -24.27 32.59 -17.61
N LEU A 30 -24.59 33.34 -16.55
CA LEU A 30 -23.68 34.34 -15.95
C LEU A 30 -22.50 33.71 -15.22
N ASP A 31 -22.69 32.52 -14.66
CA ASP A 31 -21.65 31.74 -13.97
C ASP A 31 -20.79 30.92 -14.95
N GLY A 32 -21.21 30.83 -16.23
CA GLY A 32 -20.53 30.05 -17.28
C GLY A 32 -20.90 28.56 -17.27
N GLU A 33 -21.97 28.21 -16.56
CA GLU A 33 -22.54 26.87 -16.50
C GLU A 33 -23.56 26.64 -17.63
N ASP A 34 -23.95 25.39 -17.87
CA ASP A 34 -24.97 25.03 -18.88
C ASP A 34 -26.37 25.50 -18.43
N PRO A 35 -27.04 26.41 -19.17
CA PRO A 35 -28.37 26.91 -18.81
C PRO A 35 -29.50 25.87 -18.89
N GLY A 36 -29.28 24.73 -19.55
CA GLY A 36 -30.32 23.71 -19.80
C GLY A 36 -31.46 24.18 -20.71
N THR A 37 -31.43 25.44 -21.15
CA THR A 37 -32.40 26.08 -22.05
C THR A 37 -31.65 26.70 -23.23
N PRO A 38 -32.12 26.51 -24.48
CA PRO A 38 -31.49 27.10 -25.65
C PRO A 38 -31.35 28.64 -25.53
N PRO A 39 -30.18 29.23 -25.86
CA PRO A 39 -29.96 30.67 -25.76
C PRO A 39 -31.01 31.51 -26.50
N ALA A 40 -31.43 31.06 -27.68
CA ALA A 40 -32.47 31.73 -28.47
C ALA A 40 -33.81 31.84 -27.72
N THR A 41 -34.15 30.86 -26.88
CA THR A 41 -35.38 30.85 -26.07
C THR A 41 -35.27 31.85 -24.91
N LEU A 42 -34.11 31.92 -24.27
CA LEU A 42 -33.82 32.91 -23.21
C LEU A 42 -33.85 34.34 -23.76
N ASP A 43 -33.25 34.55 -24.94
CA ASP A 43 -33.20 35.84 -25.59
C ASP A 43 -34.61 36.27 -26.06
N ALA A 44 -35.39 35.34 -26.63
CA ALA A 44 -36.79 35.61 -26.99
C ALA A 44 -37.65 35.99 -25.78
N HIS A 45 -37.47 35.31 -24.63
CA HIS A 45 -38.20 35.65 -23.40
C HIS A 45 -37.78 37.01 -22.85
N THR A 46 -36.48 37.32 -22.86
CA THR A 46 -36.01 38.64 -22.41
C THR A 46 -36.46 39.76 -23.34
N LEU A 47 -36.74 39.52 -24.63
CA LEU A 47 -37.33 40.55 -25.51
C LEU A 47 -38.79 40.91 -25.13
N THR A 48 -39.56 39.97 -24.60
CA THR A 48 -40.98 40.17 -24.29
C THR A 48 -41.26 40.46 -22.80
N CYS A 49 -40.44 39.95 -21.88
CA CYS A 49 -40.64 40.09 -20.44
C CYS A 49 -39.75 41.19 -19.81
N ALA A 50 -40.34 42.32 -19.45
CA ALA A 50 -39.64 43.42 -18.78
C ALA A 50 -39.06 43.04 -17.40
N GLY A 51 -39.71 42.12 -16.69
CA GLY A 51 -39.25 41.63 -15.38
C GLY A 51 -37.96 40.80 -15.47
N CYS A 52 -37.83 39.96 -16.48
CA CYS A 52 -36.61 39.17 -16.72
C CYS A 52 -35.47 40.05 -17.27
N ARG A 53 -35.76 41.07 -18.09
CA ARG A 53 -34.75 42.07 -18.50
C ARG A 53 -34.16 42.84 -17.32
N SER A 54 -35.02 43.37 -16.45
CA SER A 54 -34.57 44.16 -15.30
C SER A 54 -33.85 43.31 -14.26
N TRP A 55 -34.24 42.04 -14.13
CA TRP A 55 -33.50 41.07 -13.32
C TRP A 55 -32.10 40.82 -13.89
N LEU A 56 -31.98 40.52 -15.19
CA LEU A 56 -30.70 40.23 -15.84
C LEU A 56 -29.74 41.41 -15.73
N ALA A 57 -30.20 42.63 -16.01
CA ALA A 57 -29.38 43.84 -15.91
C ALA A 57 -28.84 44.06 -14.48
N ARG A 58 -29.65 43.77 -13.45
CA ARG A 58 -29.20 43.85 -12.05
C ARG A 58 -28.18 42.75 -11.71
N ALA A 59 -28.41 41.52 -12.19
CA ALA A 59 -27.50 40.41 -11.99
C ALA A 59 -26.13 40.70 -12.64
N GLU A 60 -26.12 41.16 -13.89
CA GLU A 60 -24.90 41.59 -14.60
C GLU A 60 -24.14 42.70 -13.87
N GLN A 61 -24.86 43.66 -13.29
CA GLN A 61 -24.25 44.73 -12.50
C GLN A 61 -23.57 44.19 -11.23
N VAL A 62 -24.22 43.27 -10.51
CA VAL A 62 -23.62 42.63 -9.33
C VAL A 62 -22.40 41.80 -9.73
N THR A 63 -22.51 40.98 -10.77
CA THR A 63 -21.40 40.17 -11.28
C THR A 63 -20.20 41.03 -11.67
N ARG A 64 -20.44 42.19 -12.29
CA ARG A 64 -19.39 43.16 -12.63
C ARG A 64 -18.73 43.74 -11.37
N LEU A 65 -19.51 44.16 -10.38
CA LEU A 65 -18.98 44.72 -9.15
C LEU A 65 -18.13 43.73 -8.36
N VAL A 66 -18.55 42.45 -8.31
CA VAL A 66 -17.82 41.40 -7.60
C VAL A 66 -16.56 40.97 -8.36
N ARG A 67 -16.62 40.83 -9.69
CA ARG A 67 -15.44 40.43 -10.50
C ARG A 67 -14.33 41.49 -10.55
N VAL A 68 -14.65 42.76 -10.34
CA VAL A 68 -13.68 43.87 -10.41
C VAL A 68 -13.00 44.13 -9.06
N GLN A 69 -13.38 43.41 -7.98
CA GLN A 69 -12.64 43.50 -6.72
C GLN A 69 -11.30 42.77 -6.84
N SER A 70 -10.25 43.55 -7.12
CA SER A 70 -8.87 43.07 -6.97
C SER A 70 -8.58 42.87 -5.49
N VAL A 71 -8.61 41.62 -5.04
CA VAL A 71 -8.07 41.24 -3.74
C VAL A 71 -6.57 41.02 -3.91
N ALA A 72 -5.75 41.65 -3.06
CA ALA A 72 -4.32 41.35 -2.99
C ALA A 72 -4.16 39.96 -2.37
N VAL A 73 -4.05 38.93 -3.22
CA VAL A 73 -3.78 37.56 -2.77
C VAL A 73 -2.26 37.39 -2.64
N PRO A 74 -1.73 37.02 -1.46
CA PRO A 74 -0.31 36.73 -1.32
C PRO A 74 0.07 35.51 -2.18
N ASP A 75 1.23 35.55 -2.83
CA ASP A 75 1.76 34.40 -3.54
C ASP A 75 2.17 33.31 -2.54
N LEU A 76 1.43 32.19 -2.54
CA LEU A 76 1.67 31.02 -1.70
C LEU A 76 2.40 29.90 -2.43
N THR A 77 2.85 30.13 -3.67
CA THR A 77 3.46 29.07 -4.50
C THR A 77 4.66 28.45 -3.78
N ALA A 78 5.55 29.28 -3.23
CA ALA A 78 6.74 28.82 -2.52
C ALA A 78 6.40 28.04 -1.24
N SER A 79 5.41 28.49 -0.46
CA SER A 79 5.03 27.82 0.79
C SER A 79 4.32 26.49 0.54
N VAL A 80 3.46 26.42 -0.49
CA VAL A 80 2.82 25.18 -0.92
C VAL A 80 3.86 24.17 -1.41
N LEU A 81 4.79 24.57 -2.28
CA LEU A 81 5.85 23.68 -2.76
C LEU A 81 6.76 23.18 -1.63
N ALA A 82 7.10 24.05 -0.67
CA ALA A 82 7.88 23.66 0.50
C ALA A 82 7.13 22.65 1.38
N ALA A 83 5.82 22.84 1.58
CA ALA A 83 4.98 21.92 2.34
C ALA A 83 4.89 20.54 1.65
N VAL A 84 4.70 20.50 0.34
CA VAL A 84 4.68 19.25 -0.44
C VAL A 84 6.02 18.52 -0.34
N ALA A 85 7.14 19.24 -0.49
CA ALA A 85 8.47 18.65 -0.36
C ALA A 85 8.73 18.08 1.06
N ALA A 86 8.24 18.76 2.10
CA ALA A 86 8.34 18.30 3.47
C ALA A 86 7.50 17.03 3.72
N ASP A 87 6.28 16.97 3.18
CA ASP A 87 5.40 15.80 3.30
C ASP A 87 5.99 14.58 2.57
N GLU A 88 6.51 14.75 1.35
CA GLU A 88 7.21 13.69 0.64
C GLU A 88 8.41 13.18 1.43
N GLN A 89 9.18 14.08 2.05
CA GLN A 89 10.33 13.69 2.85
C GLN A 89 9.90 12.93 4.11
N ALA A 90 8.83 13.35 4.79
CA ALA A 90 8.25 12.65 5.92
C ALA A 90 7.73 11.25 5.54
N ALA A 91 7.06 11.11 4.39
CA ALA A 91 6.61 9.83 3.88
C ALA A 91 7.79 8.88 3.59
N ARG A 92 8.87 9.40 2.98
CA ARG A 92 10.09 8.63 2.70
C ARG A 92 10.79 8.18 3.98
N THR A 93 10.87 9.02 5.00
CA THR A 93 11.49 8.65 6.29
C THR A 93 10.66 7.61 7.03
N ALA A 94 9.32 7.77 7.06
CA ALA A 94 8.40 6.79 7.64
C ALA A 94 8.50 5.42 6.94
N ALA A 95 8.52 5.40 5.59
CA ALA A 95 8.69 4.17 4.83
C ALA A 95 10.02 3.48 5.15
N ARG A 96 11.14 4.22 5.21
CA ARG A 96 12.44 3.67 5.61
C ARG A 96 12.43 3.14 7.04
N ALA A 97 11.78 3.84 7.97
CA ALA A 97 11.64 3.39 9.36
C ALA A 97 10.86 2.06 9.44
N ALA A 98 9.76 1.93 8.70
CA ALA A 98 8.98 0.70 8.62
C ALA A 98 9.80 -0.48 8.08
N VAL A 99 10.59 -0.27 7.03
CA VAL A 99 11.49 -1.31 6.48
C VAL A 99 12.58 -1.70 7.49
N ARG A 100 13.15 -0.74 8.24
CA ARG A 100 14.12 -1.02 9.32
C ARG A 100 13.49 -1.82 10.45
N ALA A 101 12.29 -1.48 10.89
CA ALA A 101 11.55 -2.21 11.90
C ALA A 101 11.29 -3.66 11.45
N ARG A 102 10.82 -3.84 10.22
CA ARG A 102 10.63 -5.18 9.61
C ARG A 102 11.93 -5.98 9.57
N ARG A 103 13.05 -5.37 9.18
CA ARG A 103 14.38 -6.02 9.20
C ARG A 103 14.77 -6.47 10.60
N GLN A 104 14.49 -5.66 11.61
CA GLN A 104 14.79 -6.00 13.01
C GLN A 104 13.94 -7.17 13.50
N VAL A 105 12.64 -7.18 13.20
CA VAL A 105 11.74 -8.30 13.52
C VAL A 105 12.23 -9.58 12.87
N LEU A 106 12.58 -9.53 11.58
CA LEU A 106 13.10 -10.69 10.85
C LEU A 106 14.43 -11.19 11.43
N ARG A 107 15.36 -10.29 11.81
CA ARG A 107 16.61 -10.68 12.50
C ARG A 107 16.33 -11.43 13.80
N VAL A 108 15.45 -10.89 14.64
CA VAL A 108 15.09 -11.50 15.92
C VAL A 108 14.43 -12.86 15.68
N ALA A 109 13.52 -12.96 14.70
CA ALA A 109 12.86 -14.22 14.36
C ALA A 109 13.87 -15.29 13.90
N VAL A 110 14.81 -14.95 13.02
CA VAL A 110 15.88 -15.87 12.58
C VAL A 110 16.77 -16.26 13.77
N ALA A 111 17.15 -15.31 14.62
CA ALA A 111 18.00 -15.60 15.79
C ALA A 111 17.31 -16.53 16.80
N VAL A 112 16.02 -16.31 17.07
CA VAL A 112 15.22 -17.17 17.95
C VAL A 112 15.07 -18.57 17.36
N ALA A 113 14.76 -18.69 16.07
CA ALA A 113 14.67 -19.98 15.38
C ALA A 113 16.01 -20.74 15.42
N ALA A 114 17.11 -20.06 15.13
CA ALA A 114 18.45 -20.63 15.22
C ALA A 114 18.81 -21.08 16.65
N ALA A 115 18.46 -20.29 17.66
CA ALA A 115 18.68 -20.65 19.06
C ALA A 115 17.85 -21.87 19.48
N ALA A 116 16.60 -21.95 19.05
CA ALA A 116 15.74 -23.11 19.30
C ALA A 116 16.30 -24.38 18.62
N GLN A 117 16.71 -24.28 17.36
CA GLN A 117 17.35 -25.39 16.63
C GLN A 117 18.63 -25.86 17.33
N PHE A 118 19.48 -24.93 17.76
CA PHE A 118 20.69 -25.24 18.51
C PHE A 118 20.38 -25.92 19.85
N ALA A 119 19.39 -25.42 20.59
CA ALA A 119 18.98 -25.99 21.87
C ALA A 119 18.41 -27.41 21.74
N ILE A 120 17.77 -27.73 20.62
CA ILE A 120 17.25 -29.08 20.32
C ILE A 120 18.39 -30.01 19.88
N ALA A 121 19.29 -29.55 19.00
CA ALA A 121 20.36 -30.39 18.45
C ALA A 121 21.49 -30.68 19.46
N LEU A 122 21.78 -29.74 20.37
CA LEU A 122 22.91 -29.84 21.29
C LEU A 122 22.83 -31.05 22.25
N PRO A 123 21.69 -31.37 22.90
CA PRO A 123 21.57 -32.56 23.73
C PRO A 123 21.70 -33.87 22.93
N ILE A 124 21.22 -33.90 21.68
CA ILE A 124 21.35 -35.05 20.79
C ILE A 124 22.83 -35.29 20.47
N LEU A 125 23.56 -34.22 20.15
CA LEU A 125 24.99 -34.27 19.88
C LEU A 125 25.81 -34.74 21.09
N LEU A 126 25.57 -34.15 22.26
CA LEU A 126 26.40 -34.37 23.47
C LEU A 126 26.04 -35.65 24.22
N ALA A 127 24.74 -35.90 24.40
CA ALA A 127 24.24 -36.98 25.25
C ALA A 127 23.71 -38.18 24.45
N GLY A 128 23.65 -38.09 23.11
CA GLY A 128 23.20 -39.19 22.26
C GLY A 128 21.72 -39.54 22.47
N LEU A 129 20.91 -38.57 22.91
CA LEU A 129 19.47 -38.73 23.22
C LEU A 129 18.58 -38.89 21.98
N GLY A 130 19.12 -39.43 20.88
CA GLY A 130 18.35 -39.70 19.67
C GLY A 130 17.33 -40.81 19.92
N VAL A 131 16.13 -40.64 19.38
CA VAL A 131 15.06 -41.65 19.45
C VAL A 131 15.24 -42.61 18.28
N ASP A 132 15.33 -43.92 18.55
CA ASP A 132 15.21 -45.03 17.59
C ASP A 132 16.21 -45.12 16.41
N VAL A 133 17.39 -44.49 16.48
CA VAL A 133 18.46 -44.58 15.46
C VAL A 133 19.82 -44.88 16.10
N ASP A 134 20.75 -45.46 15.33
CA ASP A 134 22.13 -45.66 15.75
C ASP A 134 22.75 -44.37 16.33
N PRO A 135 23.36 -44.42 17.54
CA PRO A 135 23.92 -43.23 18.20
C PRO A 135 25.00 -42.51 17.40
N HIS A 136 25.69 -43.18 16.47
CA HIS A 136 26.67 -42.55 15.58
C HIS A 136 25.96 -41.66 14.56
N THR A 137 24.99 -42.19 13.83
CA THR A 137 24.21 -41.45 12.82
C THR A 137 23.45 -40.27 13.44
N SER A 138 22.88 -40.47 14.64
CA SER A 138 22.21 -39.41 15.40
C SER A 138 23.15 -38.23 15.74
N ARG A 139 24.39 -38.53 16.15
CA ARG A 139 25.40 -37.49 16.42
C ARG A 139 25.88 -36.79 15.16
N GLU A 140 26.05 -37.52 14.05
CA GLU A 140 26.41 -36.93 12.77
C GLU A 140 25.33 -35.94 12.29
N MET A 141 24.06 -36.35 12.30
CA MET A 141 22.93 -35.47 11.95
C MET A 141 22.86 -34.25 12.88
N ALA A 142 22.96 -34.45 14.19
CA ALA A 142 22.95 -33.35 15.15
C ALA A 142 24.11 -32.37 14.95
N SER A 143 25.28 -32.83 14.50
CA SER A 143 26.42 -31.97 14.19
C SER A 143 26.15 -31.04 13.01
N PHE A 144 25.46 -31.53 11.97
CA PHE A 144 25.02 -30.71 10.84
C PHE A 144 23.97 -29.68 11.26
N ASP A 145 23.01 -30.08 12.10
CA ASP A 145 21.99 -29.16 12.60
C ASP A 145 22.58 -28.06 13.48
N VAL A 146 23.56 -28.39 14.33
CA VAL A 146 24.31 -27.39 15.10
C VAL A 146 25.06 -26.43 14.17
N ALA A 147 25.73 -26.95 13.13
CA ALA A 147 26.45 -26.11 12.17
C ALA A 147 25.51 -25.14 11.42
N LEU A 148 24.34 -25.62 10.98
CA LEU A 148 23.32 -24.79 10.34
C LEU A 148 22.77 -23.74 11.30
N ALA A 149 22.44 -24.12 12.54
CA ALA A 149 21.95 -23.20 13.56
C ALA A 149 22.95 -22.07 13.82
N VAL A 150 24.24 -22.39 13.96
CA VAL A 150 25.31 -21.39 14.12
C VAL A 150 25.43 -20.50 12.87
N GLY A 151 25.39 -21.08 11.67
CA GLY A 151 25.41 -20.33 10.41
C GLY A 151 24.26 -19.33 10.29
N PHE A 152 23.05 -19.73 10.68
CA PHE A 152 21.87 -18.88 10.68
C PHE A 152 21.88 -17.82 11.78
N ALA A 153 22.41 -18.12 12.97
CA ALA A 153 22.64 -17.12 14.01
C ALA A 153 23.64 -16.05 13.55
N LEU A 154 24.71 -16.45 12.87
CA LEU A 154 25.68 -15.52 12.26
C LEU A 154 25.05 -14.69 11.14
N ALA A 155 24.16 -15.28 10.34
CA ALA A 155 23.38 -14.56 9.34
C ALA A 155 22.41 -13.54 9.97
N ALA A 156 21.82 -13.84 11.12
CA ALA A 156 20.98 -12.90 11.87
C ALA A 156 21.81 -11.73 12.44
N TYR A 157 23.00 -12.02 12.96
CA TYR A 157 23.94 -11.01 13.48
C TYR A 157 24.49 -10.10 12.37
N ARG A 158 24.85 -10.68 11.22
CA ARG A 158 25.30 -9.95 10.01
C ARG A 158 24.43 -10.28 8.80
N PRO A 159 23.26 -9.62 8.64
CA PRO A 159 22.35 -9.91 7.54
C PRO A 159 22.90 -9.50 6.17
N GLU A 160 23.98 -8.72 6.12
CA GLU A 160 24.74 -8.51 4.88
C GLU A 160 25.22 -9.85 4.31
N ARG A 161 25.49 -10.84 5.18
CA ARG A 161 25.87 -12.21 4.82
C ARG A 161 24.69 -13.16 4.67
N ALA A 162 23.47 -12.77 5.05
CA ALA A 162 22.30 -13.66 4.96
C ALA A 162 22.07 -14.17 3.52
N GLN A 163 22.41 -13.38 2.51
CA GLN A 163 22.31 -13.78 1.10
C GLN A 163 23.20 -14.98 0.75
N ALA A 164 24.35 -15.14 1.39
CA ALA A 164 25.22 -16.29 1.17
C ALA A 164 24.58 -17.60 1.64
N PHE A 165 23.69 -17.54 2.63
CA PHE A 165 23.02 -18.70 3.20
C PHE A 165 21.66 -19.00 2.55
N VAL A 166 21.12 -18.12 1.72
CA VAL A 166 19.81 -18.34 1.05
C VAL A 166 19.82 -19.57 0.14
N PRO A 167 20.82 -19.80 -0.74
CA PRO A 167 20.84 -21.00 -1.58
C PRO A 167 20.91 -22.29 -0.74
N VAL A 168 21.71 -22.28 0.33
CA VAL A 168 21.83 -23.41 1.26
C VAL A 168 20.48 -23.70 1.93
N ALA A 169 19.82 -22.67 2.46
CA ALA A 169 18.51 -22.81 3.09
C ALA A 169 17.43 -23.27 2.09
N PHE A 170 17.50 -22.83 0.83
CA PHE A 170 16.57 -23.26 -0.21
C PHE A 170 16.75 -24.73 -0.56
N VAL A 171 17.99 -25.18 -0.82
CA VAL A 171 18.28 -26.59 -1.10
C VAL A 171 17.86 -27.46 0.08
N LEU A 172 18.18 -27.04 1.31
CA LEU A 172 17.74 -27.73 2.52
C LEU A 172 16.20 -27.87 2.57
N ALA A 173 15.46 -26.78 2.32
CA ALA A 173 14.00 -26.79 2.32
C ALA A 173 13.42 -27.72 1.23
N VAL A 174 14.01 -27.75 0.03
CA VAL A 174 13.60 -28.65 -1.06
C VAL A 174 13.87 -30.11 -0.70
N CYS A 175 15.06 -30.42 -0.17
CA CYS A 175 15.40 -31.77 0.26
C CYS A 175 14.44 -32.25 1.35
N LEU A 176 14.17 -31.43 2.38
CA LEU A 176 13.25 -31.76 3.46
C LEU A 176 11.80 -31.94 2.97
N ALA A 177 11.32 -31.06 2.09
CA ALA A 177 10.00 -31.21 1.49
C ALA A 177 9.89 -32.52 0.69
N GLY A 178 10.96 -32.89 -0.03
CA GLY A 178 11.04 -34.14 -0.77
C GLY A 178 11.00 -35.37 0.13
N THR A 179 11.82 -35.40 1.19
CA THR A 179 11.84 -36.53 2.14
C THR A 179 10.53 -36.64 2.91
N SER A 180 9.94 -35.51 3.34
CA SER A 180 8.62 -35.51 3.98
C SER A 180 7.53 -36.06 3.05
N ALA A 181 7.56 -35.72 1.75
CA ALA A 181 6.60 -36.26 0.80
C ALA A 181 6.73 -37.78 0.63
N VAL A 182 7.97 -38.31 0.66
CA VAL A 182 8.25 -39.74 0.63
C VAL A 182 7.74 -40.43 1.91
N ASP A 183 7.96 -39.84 3.09
CA ASP A 183 7.48 -40.40 4.35
C ASP A 183 5.95 -40.45 4.43
N ILE A 184 5.28 -39.38 3.97
CA ILE A 184 3.82 -39.34 3.87
C ILE A 184 3.32 -40.43 2.92
N ALA A 185 3.95 -40.60 1.75
CA ALA A 185 3.57 -41.62 0.78
C ALA A 185 3.75 -43.06 1.32
N ASN A 186 4.75 -43.27 2.19
CA ASN A 186 5.03 -44.56 2.82
C ASN A 186 4.23 -44.78 4.11
N SER A 187 3.34 -43.86 4.51
CA SER A 187 2.53 -43.93 5.74
C SER A 187 3.37 -44.10 7.02
N THR A 188 4.60 -43.56 7.05
CA THR A 188 5.56 -43.75 8.14
C THR A 188 5.48 -42.69 9.25
N THR A 189 4.55 -41.74 9.24
CA THR A 189 4.66 -40.54 10.08
C THR A 189 3.93 -40.61 11.43
N ALA A 190 4.72 -40.50 12.51
CA ALA A 190 4.28 -39.96 13.79
C ALA A 190 4.36 -38.42 13.74
N LEU A 191 3.28 -37.74 14.13
CA LEU A 191 3.09 -36.27 14.17
C LEU A 191 4.27 -35.43 14.71
N VAL A 192 5.15 -36.04 15.52
CA VAL A 192 6.31 -35.39 16.14
C VAL A 192 7.44 -35.10 15.12
N HIS A 193 7.59 -35.92 14.07
CA HIS A 193 8.61 -35.70 13.04
C HIS A 193 8.26 -34.56 12.06
N GLU A 194 6.97 -34.29 11.81
CA GLU A 194 6.53 -33.22 10.90
C GLU A 194 6.86 -31.81 11.41
N ILE A 195 6.96 -31.62 12.73
CA ILE A 195 7.22 -30.32 13.36
C ILE A 195 8.65 -29.82 13.07
N GLY A 196 9.64 -30.71 13.05
CA GLY A 196 11.03 -30.36 12.72
C GLY A 196 11.20 -29.93 11.25
N HIS A 197 10.52 -30.62 10.33
CA HIS A 197 10.54 -30.29 8.91
C HIS A 197 9.90 -28.92 8.62
N LEU A 198 8.77 -28.62 9.28
CA LEU A 198 8.11 -27.32 9.17
C LEU A 198 9.00 -26.17 9.66
N ALA A 199 9.74 -26.39 10.76
CA ALA A 199 10.64 -25.39 11.33
C ALA A 199 11.74 -24.96 10.33
N ALA A 200 12.33 -25.92 9.62
CA ALA A 200 13.36 -25.64 8.61
C ALA A 200 12.83 -24.83 7.41
N VAL A 201 11.62 -25.15 6.93
CA VAL A 201 10.96 -24.40 5.84
C VAL A 201 10.66 -22.96 6.28
N VAL A 202 10.13 -22.79 7.49
CA VAL A 202 9.89 -21.45 8.08
C VAL A 202 11.20 -20.68 8.17
N GLN A 203 12.29 -21.32 8.61
CA GLN A 203 13.60 -20.69 8.76
C GLN A 203 14.22 -20.27 7.43
N ALA A 204 14.06 -21.08 6.38
CA ALA A 204 14.45 -20.70 5.02
C ALA A 204 13.65 -19.47 4.51
N GLY A 205 12.34 -19.46 4.76
CA GLY A 205 11.47 -18.32 4.43
C GLY A 205 11.88 -17.03 5.16
N LEU A 206 12.20 -17.13 6.45
CA LEU A 206 12.67 -16.01 7.27
C LEU A 206 14.00 -15.44 6.77
N LEU A 207 14.98 -16.29 6.44
CA LEU A 207 16.28 -15.87 5.89
C LEU A 207 16.13 -15.19 4.54
N TRP A 208 15.30 -15.73 3.65
CA TRP A 208 15.03 -15.12 2.37
C TRP A 208 14.35 -13.74 2.51
N ALA A 209 13.36 -13.63 3.40
CA ALA A 209 12.71 -12.36 3.69
C ALA A 209 13.68 -11.33 4.29
N LEU A 210 14.60 -11.78 5.15
CA LEU A 210 15.65 -10.93 5.74
C LEU A 210 16.64 -10.44 4.68
N GLY A 211 17.06 -11.32 3.75
CA GLY A 211 17.93 -10.98 2.63
C GLY A 211 17.29 -9.97 1.68
N ARG A 212 16.01 -10.17 1.31
CA ARG A 212 15.20 -9.24 0.50
C ARG A 212 15.12 -7.85 1.15
N THR A 213 14.76 -7.79 2.43
CA THR A 213 14.58 -6.54 3.17
C THR A 213 15.90 -5.78 3.33
N SER A 214 17.02 -6.50 3.47
CA SER A 214 18.35 -5.88 3.57
C SER A 214 18.78 -5.24 2.24
N ARG A 215 18.49 -5.85 1.08
CA ARG A 215 18.76 -5.24 -0.24
C ARG A 215 17.96 -3.96 -0.51
N GLN A 216 16.76 -3.85 0.08
CA GLN A 216 15.93 -2.66 -0.09
C GLN A 216 16.48 -1.44 0.68
N LEU A 217 17.16 -1.68 1.80
CA LEU A 217 17.79 -0.63 2.59
C LEU A 217 19.18 -0.26 2.07
N ASP A 218 19.95 -1.28 1.67
CA ASP A 218 21.31 -1.15 1.16
C ASP A 218 21.35 -1.65 -0.29
N PRO A 219 20.80 -0.89 -1.25
CA PRO A 219 20.89 -1.27 -2.66
C PRO A 219 22.37 -1.31 -3.06
N PRO A 220 22.78 -2.31 -3.87
CA PRO A 220 24.14 -2.32 -4.41
C PRO A 220 24.38 -1.01 -5.16
N VAL A 221 25.53 -0.38 -4.94
CA VAL A 221 25.94 0.83 -5.65
C VAL A 221 25.84 0.53 -7.15
N ALA A 222 24.91 1.18 -7.84
CA ALA A 222 24.82 1.08 -9.29
C ALA A 222 26.17 1.52 -9.87
N ALA A 223 26.77 0.69 -10.73
CA ALA A 223 27.94 1.09 -11.49
C ALA A 223 27.63 2.42 -12.20
N PRO A 224 28.54 3.41 -12.21
CA PRO A 224 28.29 4.68 -12.87
C PRO A 224 27.90 4.39 -14.32
N ALA A 225 26.72 4.87 -14.72
CA ALA A 225 26.29 4.82 -16.10
C ALA A 225 27.37 5.53 -16.91
N VAL A 226 28.13 4.77 -17.71
CA VAL A 226 29.14 5.33 -18.60
C VAL A 226 28.38 6.23 -19.56
N ALA A 227 28.49 7.55 -19.36
CA ALA A 227 27.99 8.52 -20.30
C ALA A 227 28.72 8.29 -21.63
N GLY A 228 27.99 7.81 -22.63
CA GLY A 228 28.53 7.57 -23.96
C GLY A 228 29.08 8.88 -24.57
N PRO A 229 30.13 8.81 -25.39
CA PRO A 229 30.69 9.99 -26.02
C PRO A 229 29.66 10.62 -26.96
N ARG A 230 29.54 11.95 -26.85
CA ARG A 230 28.73 12.82 -27.72
C ARG A 230 29.29 12.87 -29.13
#